data_AF-K6Z5H4-F1
#
_entry.id   AF-K6Z5H4-F1
#
_cell.length_a   1.000
_cell.length_b   1.000
_cell.length_c   1.000
_cell.angle_alpha   90.00
_cell.angle_beta   90.00
_cell.angle_gamma   90.00
#
_symmetry.space_group_name_H-M   'P 1'
#
loop_
_entity.id
_entity.type
_entity.pdbx_description
1 polymer ?
#
loop_
_entity_poly.entity_id
_entity_poly.type
_entity_poly.pdbx_seq_one_letter_code
_entity_poly.pdbx_strand_id
1 'polypeptide(L)'
;MTSTCMIKVNVLTRHLKKFNILLIGGSNAEQWFSVLHQNLQKNQTLSLATSSGCKPLVPLQGIKRCNDLIDRVINDLTINKHFDIIISRGRWKARDVQYIPETIALLKKSTLQVLVMGPVVEYQYPLPKLPAKFGDSPESMKYSAYSVQK
;
A
#
# COMPACT_ATOMS: atom_id res chain seq x y z
N MET A 1 -22.05 -18.52 3.45
CA MET A 1 -21.16 -17.82 2.49
C MET A 1 -19.99 -17.21 3.24
N THR A 2 -18.97 -18.02 3.55
CA THR A 2 -17.72 -17.53 4.14
C THR A 2 -16.84 -17.03 3.01
N SER A 3 -16.76 -15.72 2.83
CA SER A 3 -15.79 -15.12 1.92
C SER A 3 -14.41 -15.26 2.54
N THR A 4 -13.75 -16.38 2.26
CA THR A 4 -12.33 -16.58 2.56
C THR A 4 -11.56 -15.59 1.72
N CYS A 5 -11.22 -14.44 2.30
CA CYS A 5 -10.33 -13.51 1.63
C CYS A 5 -8.96 -14.16 1.57
N MET A 6 -8.58 -14.62 0.38
CA MET A 6 -7.22 -15.06 0.08
C MET A 6 -6.29 -13.91 0.44
N ILE A 7 -5.52 -14.07 1.52
CA ILE A 7 -4.31 -13.26 1.70
C ILE A 7 -3.42 -13.67 0.53
N LYS A 8 -3.36 -12.84 -0.51
CA LYS A 8 -2.40 -13.01 -1.60
C LYS A 8 -1.02 -12.62 -1.07
N VAL A 9 -0.43 -13.48 -0.24
CA VAL A 9 1.02 -13.52 -0.11
C VAL A 9 1.51 -14.21 -1.36
N ASN A 10 1.58 -13.47 -2.47
CA ASN A 10 2.37 -13.95 -3.60
C ASN A 10 3.80 -14.05 -3.08
N VAL A 11 4.25 -15.31 -2.94
CA VAL A 11 5.53 -15.78 -2.38
C VAL A 11 6.59 -14.68 -2.31
N LEU A 12 7.00 -14.31 -1.09
CA LEU A 12 8.14 -13.42 -0.85
C LEU A 12 9.38 -14.04 -1.51
N THR A 13 9.64 -13.61 -2.75
CA THR A 13 10.64 -14.17 -3.65
C THR A 13 11.92 -13.41 -3.41
N ARG A 14 12.85 -14.06 -2.71
CA ARG A 14 14.20 -13.55 -2.49
C ARG A 14 15.11 -14.11 -3.56
N HIS A 15 15.92 -13.26 -4.16
CA HIS A 15 16.97 -13.67 -5.06
C HIS A 15 18.30 -13.03 -4.63
N LEU A 16 19.27 -13.88 -4.23
CA LEU A 16 20.52 -13.46 -3.55
C LEU A 16 21.40 -12.52 -4.37
N LYS A 17 21.27 -12.55 -5.70
CA LYS A 17 22.06 -11.75 -6.66
C LYS A 17 21.24 -10.65 -7.36
N LYS A 18 20.04 -10.36 -6.86
CA LYS A 18 19.15 -9.36 -7.44
C LYS A 18 18.74 -8.36 -6.37
N PHE A 19 18.32 -7.20 -6.84
CA PHE A 19 17.72 -6.15 -6.04
C PHE A 19 16.25 -6.48 -5.75
N ASN A 20 15.92 -6.74 -4.49
CA ASN A 20 14.62 -7.23 -4.05
C ASN A 20 13.75 -6.07 -3.56
N ILE A 21 12.62 -5.86 -4.23
CA ILE A 21 11.63 -4.83 -3.89
C ILE A 21 10.43 -5.50 -3.24
N LEU A 22 9.94 -4.94 -2.13
CA LEU A 22 8.71 -5.37 -1.48
C LEU A 22 7.64 -4.29 -1.57
N LEU A 23 6.46 -4.62 -2.09
CA LEU A 23 5.27 -3.76 -2.04
C LEU A 23 4.32 -4.23 -0.94
N ILE A 24 4.09 -3.40 0.07
CA ILE A 24 3.22 -3.69 1.22
C ILE A 24 1.98 -2.80 1.25
N GLY A 25 0.85 -3.37 1.68
CA GLY A 25 -0.34 -2.57 2.01
C GLY A 25 -1.70 -3.18 1.67
N GLY A 26 -2.60 -2.36 1.17
CA GLY A 26 -3.97 -2.75 0.83
C GLY A 26 -4.21 -3.03 -0.65
N SER A 27 -5.48 -3.09 -1.06
CA SER A 27 -5.87 -3.08 -2.48
C SER A 27 -5.34 -1.84 -3.23
N ASN A 28 -5.25 -0.71 -2.51
CA ASN A 28 -4.62 0.52 -3.00
C ASN A 28 -3.11 0.37 -3.28
N ALA A 29 -2.43 -0.58 -2.65
CA ALA A 29 -1.07 -0.96 -2.98
C ALA A 29 -1.07 -1.95 -4.15
N GLU A 30 -1.89 -3.02 -4.08
CA GLU A 30 -1.97 -4.08 -5.10
C GLU A 30 -2.20 -3.53 -6.52
N GLN A 31 -2.98 -2.45 -6.68
CA GLN A 31 -3.21 -1.83 -8.00
C GLN A 31 -1.91 -1.37 -8.71
N TRP A 32 -0.84 -1.08 -7.98
CA TRP A 32 0.45 -0.66 -8.55
C TRP A 32 1.32 -1.84 -9.01
N PHE A 33 0.98 -3.06 -8.61
CA PHE A 33 1.82 -4.23 -8.88
C PHE A 33 2.10 -4.41 -10.38
N SER A 34 1.07 -4.31 -11.22
CA SER A 34 1.22 -4.55 -12.67
C SER A 34 2.21 -3.60 -13.33
N VAL A 35 2.09 -2.28 -13.08
CA VAL A 35 2.99 -1.29 -13.67
C VAL A 35 4.41 -1.39 -13.11
N LEU A 36 4.55 -1.63 -11.80
CA LEU A 36 5.87 -1.82 -11.19
C LEU A 36 6.55 -3.06 -11.75
N HIS A 37 5.82 -4.17 -11.88
CA HIS A 37 6.34 -5.44 -12.40
C HIS A 37 6.79 -5.31 -13.86
N GLN A 38 6.02 -4.62 -14.71
CA GLN A 38 6.36 -4.39 -16.12
C GLN A 38 7.61 -3.53 -16.31
N ASN A 39 7.95 -2.68 -15.33
CA ASN A 39 9.09 -1.78 -15.38
C ASN A 39 10.31 -2.29 -14.60
N LEU A 40 10.31 -3.56 -14.16
CA LEU A 40 11.46 -4.14 -13.49
C LEU A 40 12.64 -4.29 -14.45
N GLN A 41 13.83 -3.90 -13.97
CA GLN A 41 15.08 -4.23 -14.63
C GLN A 41 15.38 -5.73 -14.47
N LYS A 42 16.24 -6.30 -15.35
CA LYS A 42 16.59 -7.74 -15.34
C LYS A 42 17.12 -8.22 -13.98
N ASN A 43 17.82 -7.35 -13.26
CA ASN A 43 18.41 -7.60 -11.94
C ASN A 43 17.48 -7.24 -10.76
N GLN A 44 16.20 -6.98 -10.99
CA GLN A 44 15.23 -6.64 -9.95
C GLN A 44 14.19 -7.74 -9.76
N THR A 45 13.61 -7.82 -8.56
CA THR A 45 12.44 -8.65 -8.23
C THR A 45 11.39 -7.80 -7.49
N LEU A 46 10.12 -8.18 -7.61
CA LEU A 46 9.02 -7.54 -6.89
C LEU A 46 8.21 -8.58 -6.13
N SER A 47 8.20 -8.47 -4.82
CA SER A 47 7.34 -9.22 -3.91
C SER A 47 6.12 -8.39 -3.50
N LEU A 48 5.01 -9.06 -3.19
CA LEU A 48 3.75 -8.42 -2.80
C LEU A 48 3.28 -8.97 -1.45
N ALA A 49 3.01 -8.08 -0.51
CA ALA A 49 2.35 -8.41 0.76
C ALA A 49 1.15 -7.48 0.96
N THR A 50 0.02 -7.86 0.36
CA THR A 50 -1.19 -7.03 0.37
C THR A 50 -2.45 -7.78 0.78
N SER A 51 -3.41 -7.01 1.29
CA SER A 51 -4.74 -7.52 1.64
C SER A 51 -5.75 -6.37 1.63
N SER A 52 -6.89 -6.54 0.95
CA SER A 52 -7.88 -5.47 0.72
C SER A 52 -8.24 -4.69 1.98
N GLY A 53 -8.16 -3.37 1.94
CA GLY A 53 -8.48 -2.49 3.08
C GLY A 53 -7.41 -2.37 4.16
N CYS A 54 -6.30 -3.13 4.10
CA CYS A 54 -5.24 -3.03 5.10
C CYS A 54 -4.34 -1.82 4.88
N LYS A 55 -3.78 -1.32 5.99
CA LYS A 55 -2.75 -0.27 6.01
C LYS A 55 -1.52 -0.85 6.73
N PRO A 56 -0.33 -0.67 6.18
CA PRO A 56 0.91 -1.09 6.83
C PRO A 56 1.30 -0.02 7.86
N LEU A 57 0.66 -0.06 9.03
CA LEU A 57 0.91 0.88 10.13
C LEU A 57 1.12 0.12 11.43
N VAL A 58 1.98 0.66 12.28
CA VAL A 58 2.09 0.33 13.70
C VAL A 58 1.77 1.55 14.55
N PRO A 59 1.15 1.40 15.75
CA PRO A 59 0.69 0.14 16.32
C PRO A 59 -0.43 -0.50 15.48
N LEU A 60 -0.51 -1.84 15.54
CA LEU A 60 -1.50 -2.59 14.77
C LEU A 60 -2.91 -2.27 15.27
N GLN A 61 -3.75 -1.76 14.37
CA GLN A 61 -5.11 -1.34 14.70
C GLN A 61 -6.10 -1.85 13.65
N GLY A 62 -7.30 -2.21 14.11
CA GLY A 62 -8.40 -2.63 13.25
C GLY A 62 -8.55 -4.15 13.17
N ILE A 63 -8.96 -4.64 12.00
CA ILE A 63 -9.37 -6.04 11.83
C ILE A 63 -8.19 -7.01 11.90
N LYS A 64 -8.40 -8.16 12.55
CA LYS A 64 -7.38 -9.18 12.80
C LYS A 64 -6.56 -9.55 11.57
N ARG A 65 -7.20 -9.78 10.42
CA ARG A 65 -6.53 -10.13 9.16
C ARG A 65 -5.47 -9.10 8.72
N CYS A 66 -5.71 -7.81 8.96
CA CYS A 66 -4.74 -6.77 8.62
C CYS A 66 -3.58 -6.77 9.62
N ASN A 67 -3.89 -6.90 10.90
CA ASN A 67 -2.87 -7.00 11.94
C ASN A 67 -1.97 -8.21 11.71
N ASP A 68 -2.57 -9.39 11.45
CA ASP A 68 -1.85 -10.63 11.14
C ASP A 68 -0.96 -10.47 9.90
N LEU A 69 -1.43 -9.77 8.85
CA LEU A 69 -0.60 -9.53 7.66
C LEU A 69 0.61 -8.67 7.99
N ILE A 70 0.42 -7.55 8.68
CA ILE A 70 1.51 -6.61 8.95
C ILE A 70 2.49 -7.19 9.98
N ASP A 71 1.98 -7.84 11.02
CA ASP A 71 2.80 -8.57 11.98
C ASP A 71 3.63 -9.65 11.29
N ARG A 72 3.00 -10.46 10.44
CA ARG A 72 3.71 -11.47 9.65
C ARG A 72 4.76 -10.85 8.73
N VAL A 73 4.46 -9.75 8.06
CA VAL A 73 5.45 -9.06 7.21
C VAL A 73 6.62 -8.59 8.05
N ILE A 74 6.38 -7.91 9.17
CA ILE A 74 7.45 -7.41 10.05
C ILE A 74 8.28 -8.59 10.61
N ASN A 75 7.65 -9.67 11.04
CA ASN A 75 8.34 -10.84 11.59
C ASN A 75 9.05 -11.67 10.50
N ASP A 76 8.48 -11.83 9.31
CA ASP A 76 9.12 -12.51 8.19
C ASP A 76 10.34 -11.70 7.66
N LEU A 77 10.25 -10.37 7.72
CA LEU A 77 11.34 -9.42 7.41
C LEU A 77 12.50 -9.51 8.42
N THR A 78 12.23 -9.75 9.70
CA THR A 78 13.29 -9.84 10.73
C THR A 78 14.00 -11.20 10.72
N ILE A 79 13.33 -12.28 10.32
CA ILE A 79 13.89 -13.62 10.42
C ILE A 79 14.63 -14.04 9.15
N ASN A 80 14.12 -13.73 7.94
CA ASN A 80 14.53 -14.52 6.75
C ASN A 80 14.74 -13.76 5.43
N LYS A 81 14.53 -12.43 5.35
CA LYS A 81 14.47 -11.72 4.06
C LYS A 81 15.09 -10.32 4.10
N HIS A 82 16.22 -10.13 3.40
CA HIS A 82 16.75 -8.80 3.08
C HIS A 82 16.04 -8.25 1.85
N PHE A 83 15.33 -7.14 1.99
CA PHE A 83 14.82 -6.36 0.86
C PHE A 83 15.64 -5.09 0.75
N ASP A 84 15.97 -4.71 -0.48
CA ASP A 84 16.77 -3.52 -0.73
C ASP A 84 15.91 -2.26 -0.64
N ILE A 85 14.64 -2.36 -1.08
CA ILE A 85 13.62 -1.31 -0.91
C ILE A 85 12.29 -1.93 -0.45
N ILE A 86 11.64 -1.27 0.50
CA ILE A 86 10.24 -1.51 0.86
C ILE A 86 9.39 -0.32 0.43
N ILE A 87 8.42 -0.56 -0.45
CA ILE A 87 7.40 0.39 -0.88
C ILE A 87 6.14 0.18 -0.04
N SER A 88 5.80 1.17 0.77
CA SER A 88 4.63 1.18 1.64
C SER A 88 3.53 2.05 1.04
N ARG A 89 2.35 1.45 0.86
CA ARG A 89 1.19 2.18 0.35
C ARG A 89 -0.09 1.80 1.06
N GLY A 90 -0.89 2.79 1.40
CA GLY A 90 -2.19 2.64 2.01
C GLY A 90 -3.15 3.70 1.53
N ARG A 91 -4.44 3.48 1.81
CA ARG A 91 -5.45 4.55 1.76
C ARG A 91 -5.29 5.41 3.01
N TRP A 92 -4.28 6.27 3.01
CA TRP A 92 -3.96 7.11 4.16
C TRP A 92 -5.05 8.13 4.45
N LYS A 93 -5.33 8.32 5.73
CA LYS A 93 -6.15 9.39 6.30
C LYS A 93 -5.25 10.31 7.10
N ALA A 94 -5.69 11.54 7.38
CA ALA A 94 -4.90 12.50 8.16
C ALA A 94 -4.45 11.91 9.51
N ARG A 95 -5.37 11.22 10.21
CA ARG A 95 -5.07 10.53 11.47
C ARG A 95 -4.03 9.41 11.38
N ASP A 96 -3.76 8.88 10.20
CA ASP A 96 -2.80 7.78 10.04
C ASP A 96 -1.36 8.30 9.99
N VAL A 97 -1.17 9.57 9.61
CA VAL A 97 0.16 10.16 9.34
C VAL A 97 1.07 10.08 10.56
N GLN A 98 0.51 10.23 11.75
CA GLN A 98 1.25 10.14 13.02
C GLN A 98 1.90 8.76 13.26
N TYR A 99 1.39 7.70 12.64
CA TYR A 99 1.88 6.32 12.81
C TYR A 99 2.93 5.91 11.76
N ILE A 100 3.08 6.70 10.70
CA ILE A 100 4.02 6.43 9.61
C ILE A 100 5.49 6.44 10.10
N PRO A 101 5.95 7.40 10.93
CA PRO A 101 7.33 7.43 11.38
C PRO A 101 7.76 6.17 12.16
N GLU A 102 6.93 5.70 13.08
CA GLU A 102 7.20 4.48 13.84
C GLU A 102 7.25 3.25 12.93
N THR A 103 6.33 3.17 11.96
CA THR A 103 6.33 2.11 10.96
C THR A 103 7.60 2.11 10.11
N ILE A 104 8.04 3.29 9.64
CA ILE A 104 9.30 3.40 8.89
C ILE A 104 10.48 2.95 9.75
N ALA A 105 10.52 3.33 11.02
CA ALA A 105 11.59 2.95 11.94
C ALA A 105 11.67 1.42 12.12
N LEU A 106 10.53 0.73 12.20
CA LEU A 106 10.50 -0.74 12.24
C LEU A 106 10.96 -1.36 10.91
N LEU A 107 10.44 -0.89 9.78
CA LEU A 107 10.79 -1.43 8.47
C LEU A 107 12.28 -1.26 8.15
N LYS A 108 12.87 -0.12 8.52
CA LYS A 108 14.31 0.18 8.34
C LYS A 108 15.24 -0.77 9.10
N LYS A 109 14.75 -1.55 10.06
CA LYS A 109 15.55 -2.61 10.70
C LYS A 109 15.89 -3.75 9.72
N SER A 110 15.10 -3.90 8.66
CA SER A 110 15.22 -5.00 7.68
C SER A 110 15.53 -4.53 6.26
N THR A 111 15.66 -3.22 6.03
CA THR A 111 15.98 -2.65 4.72
C THR A 111 16.74 -1.33 4.84
N LEU A 112 17.55 -1.01 3.83
CA LEU A 112 18.26 0.27 3.75
C LEU A 112 17.32 1.43 3.37
N GLN A 113 16.22 1.15 2.66
CA GLN A 113 15.36 2.20 2.11
C GLN A 113 13.87 1.84 2.18
N VAL A 114 13.09 2.78 2.71
CA VAL A 114 11.62 2.69 2.76
C VAL A 114 11.04 3.86 1.97
N LEU A 115 10.21 3.57 0.98
CA LEU A 115 9.46 4.55 0.19
C LEU A 115 7.99 4.53 0.62
N VAL A 116 7.46 5.67 1.07
CA VAL A 116 6.03 5.80 1.38
C VAL A 116 5.33 6.52 0.23
N MET A 117 4.40 5.83 -0.43
CA MET A 117 3.58 6.44 -1.48
C MET A 117 2.45 7.24 -0.84
N GLY A 118 2.38 8.54 -1.11
CA GLY A 118 1.34 9.43 -0.57
C GLY A 118 -0.10 9.05 -0.97
N PRO A 119 -1.10 9.69 -0.33
CA PRO A 119 -2.50 9.49 -0.67
C PRO A 119 -2.77 9.91 -2.11
N VAL A 120 -3.75 9.27 -2.73
CA VAL A 120 -4.28 9.69 -4.04
C VAL A 120 -5.57 10.48 -3.85
N VAL A 121 -5.91 11.30 -4.85
CA VAL A 121 -7.19 12.01 -4.88
C VAL A 121 -8.33 10.98 -4.90
N GLU A 122 -9.28 11.14 -3.99
CA GLU A 122 -10.50 10.35 -3.94
C GLU A 122 -11.70 11.25 -4.20
N TYR A 123 -12.64 10.74 -4.99
CA TYR A 123 -13.87 11.44 -5.37
C TYR A 123 -15.07 10.77 -4.70
N GLN A 124 -16.12 11.54 -4.44
CA GLN A 124 -17.37 11.01 -3.86
C GLN A 124 -18.13 10.10 -4.84
N TYR A 125 -17.91 10.26 -6.14
CA TYR A 125 -18.48 9.42 -7.18
C TYR A 125 -17.38 8.74 -8.00
N PRO A 126 -17.65 7.58 -8.62
CA PRO A 126 -16.75 7.00 -9.61
C PRO A 126 -16.36 8.05 -10.65
N LEU A 127 -15.06 8.23 -10.91
CA LEU A 127 -14.51 9.26 -11.79
C LEU A 127 -15.25 9.35 -13.14
N PRO A 128 -15.60 8.25 -13.84
CA PRO A 128 -16.34 8.32 -15.11
C PRO A 128 -17.76 8.90 -15.00
N LYS A 129 -18.37 8.91 -13.80
CA LYS A 129 -19.71 9.48 -13.56
C LYS A 129 -19.67 10.97 -13.25
N LEU A 130 -18.51 11.55 -12.94
CA LEU A 130 -18.41 12.97 -12.60
C LEU A 130 -18.80 13.87 -13.80
N PRO A 131 -18.28 13.66 -15.03
CA PRO A 131 -18.69 14.48 -16.17
C PRO A 131 -20.18 14.32 -16.50
N ALA A 132 -20.74 13.12 -16.37
CA ALA A 132 -22.16 12.88 -16.63
C ALA A 132 -23.09 13.53 -15.59
N LYS A 133 -22.63 13.67 -14.34
CA LYS A 133 -23.40 14.29 -13.25
C LYS A 133 -23.26 15.81 -13.21
N PHE A 134 -22.12 16.33 -13.61
CA PHE A 134 -21.75 17.73 -13.42
C PHE A 134 -21.37 18.46 -14.72
N GLY A 135 -21.59 17.85 -15.88
CA GLY A 135 -21.28 18.43 -17.19
C GLY A 135 -21.97 19.79 -17.42
N ASP A 136 -21.18 20.75 -17.91
CA ASP A 136 -21.47 22.14 -18.33
C ASP A 136 -22.08 23.12 -17.31
N SER A 137 -22.18 22.76 -16.03
CA SER A 137 -22.54 23.74 -14.99
C SER A 137 -21.29 24.40 -14.39
N PRO A 138 -21.23 25.74 -14.24
CA PRO A 138 -20.19 26.46 -13.46
C PRO A 138 -20.03 25.94 -12.02
N GLU A 139 -21.03 25.23 -11.51
CA GLU A 139 -21.09 24.66 -10.17
C GLU A 139 -20.24 23.38 -10.01
N SER A 140 -19.86 22.75 -11.13
CA SER A 140 -18.98 21.57 -11.17
C SER A 140 -17.59 21.82 -10.57
N MET A 141 -17.09 23.06 -10.62
CA MET A 141 -15.82 23.46 -10.01
C MET A 141 -15.86 23.49 -8.47
N LYS A 142 -17.04 23.47 -7.83
CA LYS A 142 -17.15 23.40 -6.36
C LYS A 142 -16.98 21.97 -5.83
N TYR A 143 -17.29 20.96 -6.64
CA TYR A 143 -17.22 19.54 -6.27
C TYR A 143 -15.84 18.89 -6.53
N SER A 144 -14.92 19.61 -7.17
CA SER A 144 -13.50 19.25 -7.24
C SER A 144 -12.72 19.65 -5.98
N ALA A 145 -13.38 20.22 -4.97
CA ALA A 145 -12.74 20.59 -3.70
C ALA A 145 -12.20 19.36 -2.96
N TYR A 146 -10.88 19.38 -2.75
CA TYR A 146 -10.10 18.45 -1.93
C TYR A 146 -10.82 18.10 -0.63
N SER A 147 -11.24 16.84 -0.48
CA SER A 147 -11.65 16.32 0.83
C SER A 147 -10.41 15.87 1.61
N VAL A 148 -9.70 16.83 2.20
CA VAL A 148 -8.79 16.51 3.30
C VAL A 148 -9.69 16.08 4.46
N GLN A 149 -9.81 14.78 4.67
CA GLN A 149 -10.51 14.24 5.84
C GLN A 149 -9.82 14.77 7.10
N LYS A 150 -10.46 15.75 7.75
CA LYS A 150 -10.14 16.22 9.09
C LYS A 150 -10.24 15.07 10.10
#